data_AF-A0A521KK62-F1
#
_entry.id   AF-A0A521KK62-F1
#
_cell.length_a   1.000
_cell.length_b   1.000
_cell.length_c   1.000
_cell.angle_alpha   90.00
_cell.angle_beta   90.00
_cell.angle_gamma   90.00
#
_symmetry.space_group_name_H-M   'P 1'
#
loop_
_entity.id
_entity.type
_entity.pdbx_description
1 polymer ?
#
loop_
_entity_poly.entity_id
_entity_poly.type
_entity_poly.pdbx_seq_one_letter_code
_entity_poly.pdbx_strand_id
1 'polypeptide(L)'
;MIAPGARAFVRNQSQRNVGPLSVGALLRFGTALIIAMLVFAAIILSDGTNPLSTLQLMWDASAGTEFGRTEVLVKVIPFGLCALAVAIPARVGLINVGGEG
;
A
#
# COMPACT_ATOMS: atom_id res chain seq x y z
N MET A 1 -15.18 24.51 -17.10
CA MET A 1 -15.65 25.39 -16.01
C MET A 1 -15.22 24.74 -14.69
N ILE A 2 -14.18 25.26 -14.02
CA ILE A 2 -13.68 24.67 -12.76
C ILE A 2 -14.73 24.91 -11.67
N ALA A 3 -15.19 23.85 -11.00
CA ALA A 3 -16.18 23.95 -9.94
C ALA A 3 -15.71 24.96 -8.87
N PRO A 4 -16.56 25.90 -8.42
CA PRO A 4 -16.17 27.03 -7.57
C PRO A 4 -15.59 26.67 -6.18
N GLY A 5 -15.53 25.38 -5.79
CA GLY A 5 -14.87 24.88 -4.58
C GLY A 5 -13.49 24.23 -4.78
N ALA A 6 -13.07 23.94 -6.02
CA ALA A 6 -11.85 23.17 -6.29
C ALA A 6 -10.57 23.89 -5.82
N ARG A 7 -10.54 25.23 -5.89
CA ARG A 7 -9.41 26.05 -5.45
C ARG A 7 -9.23 26.06 -3.92
N ALA A 8 -10.32 25.93 -3.17
CA ALA A 8 -10.27 25.87 -1.71
C ALA A 8 -9.77 24.50 -1.21
N PHE A 9 -10.17 23.41 -1.89
CA PHE A 9 -9.71 22.05 -1.56
C PHE A 9 -8.20 21.86 -1.81
N VAL A 10 -7.69 22.32 -2.96
CA VAL A 10 -6.25 22.25 -3.29
C VAL A 10 -5.40 23.07 -2.31
N ARG A 11 -5.87 24.25 -1.89
CA ARG A 11 -5.17 25.10 -0.90
C ARG A 11 -5.07 24.43 0.48
N ASN A 12 -6.06 23.61 0.86
CA ASN A 12 -6.07 22.88 2.13
C ASN A 12 -5.21 21.61 2.08
N GLN A 13 -5.17 20.91 0.94
CA GLN A 13 -4.28 19.75 0.72
C GLN A 13 -2.79 20.13 0.84
N SER A 14 -2.40 21.31 0.35
CA SER A 14 -1.04 21.84 0.48
C SER A 14 -0.63 22.19 1.93
N GLN A 15 -1.60 22.29 2.84
CA GLN A 15 -1.38 22.62 4.26
C GLN A 15 -1.41 21.38 5.15
N ARG A 16 -1.56 20.17 4.58
CA ARG A 16 -1.32 18.92 5.31
C ARG A 16 0.17 18.80 5.60
N ASN A 17 0.58 19.43 6.69
CA ASN A 17 1.83 19.14 7.34
C ASN A 17 1.81 17.65 7.72
N VAL A 18 2.42 16.81 6.87
CA VAL A 18 2.86 15.48 7.29
C VAL A 18 4.01 15.74 8.26
N GLY A 19 3.64 15.95 9.53
CA GLY A 19 4.61 16.13 10.60
C GLY A 19 5.63 14.98 10.58
N PRO A 20 6.84 15.20 11.12
CA PRO A 20 7.86 14.15 11.17
C PRO A 20 7.24 12.89 11.75
N LEU A 21 7.54 11.73 11.15
CA LEU A 21 7.07 10.41 11.59
C LEU A 21 7.20 10.33 13.10
N SER A 22 6.08 10.53 13.81
CA SER A 22 6.12 10.60 15.26
C SER A 22 6.61 9.27 15.78
N VAL A 23 7.46 9.29 16.81
CA VAL A 23 7.93 8.05 17.46
C VAL A 23 6.72 7.19 17.87
N GLY A 24 5.61 7.82 18.26
CA GLY A 24 4.34 7.15 18.52
C GLY A 24 3.74 6.45 17.30
N ALA A 25 3.80 7.03 16.10
CA ALA A 25 3.34 6.37 14.88
C ALA A 25 4.20 5.14 14.56
N LEU A 26 5.52 5.26 14.65
CA LEU A 26 6.44 4.16 14.37
C LEU A 26 6.22 3.00 15.35
N LEU A 27 6.05 3.31 16.64
CA LEU A 27 5.74 2.30 17.67
C LEU A 27 4.39 1.61 17.41
N ARG A 28 3.35 2.35 17.00
CA ARG A 28 2.03 1.78 16.67
C ARG A 28 2.11 0.84 15.47
N PHE A 29 2.80 1.23 14.41
CA PHE A 29 2.97 0.35 13.24
C PHE A 29 3.85 -0.86 13.56
N GLY A 30 4.96 -0.66 14.29
CA GLY A 30 5.85 -1.75 14.69
C GLY A 30 5.16 -2.78 15.58
N THR A 31 4.40 -2.33 16.59
CA THR A 31 3.62 -3.22 17.46
C THR A 31 2.55 -3.99 16.68
N ALA A 32 1.82 -3.32 15.77
CA ALA A 32 0.84 -3.98 14.91
C ALA A 32 1.48 -5.07 14.03
N LEU A 33 2.65 -4.82 13.44
CA LEU A 33 3.39 -5.80 12.65
C LEU A 33 3.81 -7.01 13.47
N ILE A 34 4.36 -6.79 14.67
CA ILE A 34 4.77 -7.88 15.56
C ILE A 34 3.56 -8.74 15.95
N ILE A 35 2.44 -8.12 16.32
CA ILE A 35 1.20 -8.84 16.66
C ILE A 35 0.72 -9.65 15.46
N ALA A 36 0.71 -9.07 14.26
CA ALA A 36 0.31 -9.78 13.04
C ALA A 36 1.20 -11.00 12.77
N MET A 37 2.53 -10.87 12.92
CA MET A 37 3.46 -12.00 12.76
C MET A 37 3.23 -13.10 13.80
N LEU A 38 2.97 -12.73 15.07
CA LEU A 38 2.68 -13.70 16.13
C LEU A 38 1.38 -14.46 15.87
N VAL A 39 0.32 -13.75 15.46
CA VAL A 39 -0.96 -14.38 15.09
C VAL A 39 -0.77 -15.33 13.90
N PHE A 40 -0.03 -14.90 12.88
CA PHE A 40 0.28 -15.75 11.73
C PHE A 40 1.07 -17.00 12.15
N ALA A 41 2.10 -16.85 12.98
CA ALA A 41 2.88 -17.97 13.49
C ALA A 41 2.03 -18.95 14.32
N ALA A 42 1.08 -18.45 15.12
CA ALA A 42 0.15 -19.29 15.89
C ALA A 42 -0.77 -20.11 14.97
N ILE A 43 -1.23 -19.53 13.86
CA ILE A 43 -2.02 -20.25 12.85
C ILE A 43 -1.18 -21.36 12.20
N ILE A 44 0.05 -21.08 11.78
CA ILE A 44 0.93 -22.11 11.20
C ILE A 44 1.26 -23.21 12.21
N LEU A 45 1.43 -22.86 13.49
CA LEU A 45 1.66 -23.85 14.54
C LEU A 45 0.44 -24.77 14.72
N SER A 46 -0.78 -24.25 14.53
CA SER A 46 -2.00 -25.06 14.56
C SER A 46 -2.12 -26.05 13.38
N ASP A 47 -1.45 -25.76 12.27
CA ASP A 47 -1.32 -26.64 11.11
C ASP A 47 -0.25 -27.75 11.33
N GLY A 48 0.56 -27.64 12.40
CA GLY A 48 1.61 -28.61 12.75
C GLY A 48 2.94 -28.42 11.99
N THR A 49 3.04 -27.37 11.17
CA THR A 49 4.25 -27.03 10.42
C THR A 49 5.11 -26.03 11.21
N ASN A 50 6.43 -26.05 10.98
CA ASN A 50 7.32 -25.07 11.60
C ASN A 50 7.05 -23.65 11.04
N PRO A 51 6.68 -22.65 11.86
CA PRO A 51 6.30 -21.32 11.38
C PRO A 51 7.45 -20.60 10.67
N LEU A 52 8.69 -20.83 11.13
CA LEU A 52 9.87 -20.20 10.54
C LEU A 52 10.17 -20.71 9.13
N SER A 53 10.03 -22.02 8.87
CA SER A 53 10.23 -22.57 7.53
C SER A 53 9.12 -22.12 6.57
N THR A 54 7.89 -22.00 7.06
CA THR A 54 6.77 -21.49 6.24
C THR A 54 6.96 -20.02 5.88
N LEU A 55 7.44 -19.20 6.82
CA LEU A 55 7.78 -17.80 6.55
C LEU A 55 8.93 -17.68 5.52
N GLN A 56 9.95 -18.55 5.61
CA GLN A 56 11.03 -18.61 4.60
C GLN A 56 10.49 -19.02 3.23
N LEU A 57 9.65 -20.06 3.17
CA LEU A 57 9.04 -20.52 1.93
C LEU A 57 8.18 -19.43 1.28
N MET A 58 7.39 -18.70 2.08
CA MET A 58 6.62 -17.56 1.59
C MET A 58 7.50 -16.45 1.05
N TRP A 59 8.62 -16.16 1.72
CA TRP A 59 9.59 -15.17 1.27
C TRP A 59 10.20 -15.58 -0.08
N ASP A 60 10.61 -16.83 -0.23
CA ASP A 60 11.19 -17.34 -1.47
C ASP A 60 10.19 -17.38 -2.62
N ALA A 61 8.96 -17.83 -2.33
CA ALA A 61 7.87 -17.87 -3.31
C ALA A 61 7.46 -16.48 -3.81
N SER A 62 7.60 -15.43 -2.97
CA SER A 62 7.15 -14.08 -3.31
C SER A 62 8.27 -13.17 -3.81
N ALA A 63 9.37 -13.07 -3.06
CA ALA A 63 10.43 -12.09 -3.29
C ALA A 63 11.81 -12.72 -3.55
N GLY A 64 12.03 -13.97 -3.14
CA GLY A 64 13.34 -14.64 -3.27
C GLY A 64 13.60 -15.25 -4.65
N THR A 65 12.56 -15.54 -5.45
CA THR A 65 12.70 -16.12 -6.79
C THR A 65 12.34 -15.13 -7.90
N GLU A 66 12.95 -15.28 -9.08
CA GLU A 66 12.65 -14.45 -10.26
C GLU A 66 11.19 -14.59 -10.72
N PHE A 67 10.62 -15.80 -10.58
CA PHE A 67 9.21 -16.04 -10.84
C PHE A 67 8.31 -15.28 -9.86
N GLY A 68 8.58 -15.39 -8.55
CA GLY A 68 7.81 -14.69 -7.52
C GLY A 68 7.81 -13.18 -7.71
N ARG A 69 8.98 -12.60 -8.00
CA ARG A 69 9.14 -11.15 -8.25
C ARG A 69 8.33 -10.69 -9.46
N THR A 70 8.29 -11.50 -10.52
CA THR A 70 7.49 -11.23 -11.71
C THR A 70 6.00 -11.29 -11.38
N GLU A 71 5.56 -12.28 -10.60
CA GLU A 71 4.16 -12.41 -10.19
C GLU A 71 3.71 -11.22 -9.33
N VAL A 72 4.54 -10.78 -8.38
CA VAL A 72 4.29 -9.58 -7.58
C VAL A 72 4.19 -8.35 -8.49
N LEU A 73 5.11 -8.19 -9.44
CA LEU A 73 5.12 -7.05 -10.35
C LEU A 73 3.84 -7.01 -11.21
N VAL A 74 3.44 -8.13 -11.81
CA VAL A 74 2.22 -8.23 -12.62
C VAL A 74 0.98 -7.89 -11.80
N LYS A 75 0.90 -8.35 -10.54
CA LYS A 75 -0.20 -8.01 -9.62
C LYS A 75 -0.23 -6.52 -9.25
N VAL A 76 0.92 -5.84 -9.27
CA VAL A 76 1.01 -4.40 -8.94
C VAL A 76 0.70 -3.50 -10.13
N ILE A 77 0.84 -3.97 -11.39
CA ILE A 77 0.52 -3.19 -12.61
C ILE A 77 -0.83 -2.47 -12.53
N PRO A 78 -1.98 -3.12 -12.24
CA PRO A 78 -3.27 -2.43 -12.23
C PRO A 78 -3.31 -1.30 -11.19
N PHE A 79 -2.70 -1.48 -10.01
CA PHE A 79 -2.59 -0.41 -9.01
C PHE A 79 -1.74 0.76 -9.50
N GLY A 80 -0.64 0.47 -10.19
CA GLY A 80 0.20 1.49 -10.82
C GLY A 80 -0.55 2.27 -11.89
N LEU A 81 -1.28 1.57 -12.77
CA LEU A 81 -2.10 2.20 -13.80
C LEU A 81 -3.25 3.02 -13.20
N CYS A 82 -3.91 2.54 -12.15
CA CYS A 82 -4.94 3.31 -11.41
C CYS A 82 -4.35 4.58 -10.78
N ALA A 83 -3.19 4.47 -10.14
CA ALA A 83 -2.51 5.62 -9.55
C ALA A 83 -2.14 6.65 -10.63
N LEU A 84 -1.64 6.20 -11.79
CA LEU A 84 -1.32 7.06 -12.93
C LEU A 84 -2.56 7.71 -13.55
N ALA A 85 -3.65 6.95 -13.72
CA ALA A 85 -4.92 7.45 -14.25
C ALA A 85 -5.49 8.61 -13.42
N VAL A 86 -5.24 8.64 -12.12
CA VAL A 86 -5.64 9.75 -11.23
C VAL A 86 -4.57 10.84 -11.14
N ALA A 87 -3.29 10.47 -11.07
CA ALA A 87 -2.19 11.41 -10.89
C ALA A 87 -1.99 12.36 -12.08
N ILE A 88 -2.19 11.88 -13.32
CA ILE A 88 -1.99 12.68 -14.53
C ILE A 88 -3.02 13.83 -14.64
N PRO A 89 -4.35 13.59 -14.56
CA PRO A 89 -5.35 14.67 -14.55
C PRO A 89 -5.15 15.65 -13.39
N ALA A 90 -4.82 15.14 -12.20
CA ALA A 90 -4.60 15.96 -11.02
C ALA A 90 -3.45 16.97 -11.19
N ARG A 91 -2.39 16.62 -11.94
CA ARG A 91 -1.25 17.51 -12.24
C ARG A 91 -1.61 18.69 -13.13
N VAL A 92 -2.58 18.52 -14.04
CA VAL A 92 -3.02 19.58 -14.98
C VAL A 92 -4.32 20.27 -14.53
N GLY A 93 -4.79 20.00 -13.32
CA GLY A 93 -6.01 20.59 -12.76
C GLY A 93 -7.30 20.07 -13.40
N LEU A 94 -7.22 18.93 -14.09
CA LEU A 94 -8.36 18.24 -14.67
C LEU A 94 -8.96 17.28 -13.64
N ILE A 95 -10.27 17.16 -13.66
CA ILE A 95 -10.97 16.16 -12.84
C ILE A 95 -10.96 14.82 -13.59
N ASN A 96 -10.60 13.74 -12.90
CA ASN A 96 -10.83 12.39 -13.38
C ASN A 96 -12.26 11.98 -13.01
N VAL A 97 -13.12 11.82 -14.00
CA VAL A 97 -14.50 11.31 -13.81
C VAL A 97 -14.44 9.78 -13.69
N GLY A 98 -13.66 9.13 -14.56
CA GLY A 98 -13.24 7.74 -14.42
C GLY A 98 -14.33 6.71 -14.74
N GLY A 99 -14.18 5.96 -15.83
CA GLY A 99 -14.99 4.76 -16.10
C GLY A 99 -16.51 4.97 -16.21
N GLU A 100 -16.97 6.20 -16.36
CA GLU A 100 -18.39 6.53 -16.52
C GLU A 100 -18.76 6.38 -17.99
N GLY A 101 -18.72 5.12 -18.49
CA GLY A 101 -19.27 4.67 -19.78
C GLY A 101 -19.01 5.54 -21.00
#